data_AF-A0A8D8J4C4-F1
#
_entry.id   AF-A0A8D8J4C4-F1
#
_cell.length_a   1.000
_cell.length_b   1.000
_cell.length_c   1.000
_cell.angle_alpha   90.00
_cell.angle_beta   90.00
_cell.angle_gamma   90.00
#
_symmetry.space_group_name_H-M   'P 1'
#
loop_
_entity.id
_entity.type
_entity.pdbx_description
1 polymer ?
#
loop_
_entity_poly.entity_id
_entity_poly.type
_entity_poly.pdbx_seq_one_letter_code
_entity_poly.pdbx_strand_id
1 'polypeptide(L)'
;MLKMKFNYYPESCSVNGMAQSEQQFLRNESKRNTPTAVKPPGPAWRRFVAENKLILVTLSGVILGVVLGFALRPLELSADTVMLIAYPGELFMRVLKLMILPLVIASLISGSSSLNAKLNGKIALRTFVYFALTSLLNAVLGTFLVLLIHPGDPQMSESMAEYSTVGGRTVTLMDSILDLGRNIFPDNIFQAALQQAHTVYVPKESANNGSLLPVANTNPPAARSTFSWDDEDELIRIVEYRPGTNTLGIVFFCLVFGTLLGTIGSKGYVVIQFFSAIFDVIMKMVTGVMWATPIGIGSVIAGKILAVADISLVMTQLAWFIFTVLFGVLLYQWIILQVIYFLFLRKNPLKFYLALIQPMLTAFATASTAAALPVTFRTMNEKVKVDTRITRFVLPIGANINMDGTALFISIASIFIAQMSGMQLNFGQILTVVLTSTA
;
A
#
# COMPACT_ATOMS: atom_id res chain seq x y z
N MET A 1 -7.34 1.54 -41.58
CA MET A 1 -8.73 2.05 -41.56
C MET A 1 -9.69 0.89 -41.26
N LEU A 2 -10.00 0.65 -39.99
CA LEU A 2 -11.02 -0.33 -39.60
C LEU A 2 -12.42 0.30 -39.76
N LYS A 3 -13.25 -0.27 -40.65
CA LYS A 3 -14.69 0.04 -40.71
C LYS A 3 -15.41 -0.69 -39.57
N MET A 4 -15.82 0.02 -38.52
CA MET A 4 -16.87 -0.45 -37.61
C MET A 4 -18.23 -0.26 -38.29
N LYS A 5 -18.95 -1.36 -38.55
CA LYS A 5 -20.38 -1.32 -38.90
C LYS A 5 -21.18 -1.34 -37.61
N PHE A 6 -21.89 -0.25 -37.31
CA PHE A 6 -23.00 -0.28 -36.37
C PHE A 6 -24.22 -0.87 -37.10
N ASN A 7 -24.68 -2.05 -36.66
CA ASN A 7 -25.98 -2.57 -37.09
C ASN A 7 -27.07 -1.97 -36.18
N TYR A 8 -27.92 -1.15 -36.78
CA TYR A 8 -29.23 -0.80 -36.26
C TYR A 8 -30.09 -2.08 -36.15
N TYR A 9 -30.78 -2.27 -35.03
CA TYR A 9 -31.85 -3.25 -34.90
C TYR A 9 -33.13 -2.69 -35.55
N PRO A 10 -33.78 -3.38 -36.50
CA PRO A 10 -35.15 -3.10 -36.86
C PRO A 10 -36.12 -3.97 -36.05
N GLU A 11 -37.31 -3.42 -35.89
CA GLU A 11 -38.46 -3.90 -35.13
C GLU A 11 -39.02 -5.26 -35.62
N SER A 12 -39.83 -5.87 -34.74
CA SER A 12 -40.62 -7.11 -34.89
C SER A 12 -39.88 -8.44 -34.69
N CYS A 13 -39.70 -8.80 -33.42
CA CYS A 13 -39.27 -10.15 -33.03
C CYS A 13 -40.46 -11.12 -33.17
N SER A 14 -40.58 -11.81 -34.31
CA SER A 14 -41.58 -12.87 -34.47
C SER A 14 -41.25 -14.07 -33.58
N VAL A 15 -42.27 -14.71 -33.01
CA VAL A 15 -42.14 -15.90 -32.13
C VAL A 15 -41.34 -17.03 -32.80
N ASN A 16 -41.43 -17.15 -34.13
CA ASN A 16 -40.67 -18.13 -34.90
C ASN A 16 -39.16 -17.82 -34.98
N GLY A 17 -38.75 -16.54 -34.95
CA GLY A 17 -37.35 -16.14 -34.91
C GLY A 17 -36.68 -16.38 -33.56
N MET A 18 -37.45 -16.26 -32.46
CA MET A 18 -36.96 -16.59 -31.12
C MET A 18 -36.74 -18.11 -30.96
N ALA A 19 -37.68 -18.93 -31.44
CA ALA A 19 -37.53 -20.39 -31.39
C ALA A 19 -36.31 -20.88 -32.21
N GLN A 20 -36.04 -20.27 -33.37
CA GLN A 20 -34.88 -20.62 -34.19
C GLN A 20 -33.56 -20.20 -33.53
N SER A 21 -33.49 -19.00 -32.95
CA SER A 21 -32.29 -18.53 -32.24
C SER A 21 -32.00 -19.31 -30.97
N GLU A 22 -33.03 -19.75 -30.25
CA GLU A 22 -32.92 -20.63 -29.09
C GLU A 22 -32.44 -22.04 -29.48
N GLN A 23 -32.99 -22.63 -30.56
CA GLN A 23 -32.48 -23.90 -31.08
C GLN A 23 -31.03 -23.80 -31.58
N GLN A 24 -30.65 -22.67 -32.16
CA GLN A 24 -29.27 -22.43 -32.61
C GLN A 24 -28.32 -22.23 -31.43
N PHE A 25 -28.79 -21.58 -30.36
CA PHE A 25 -28.07 -21.45 -29.09
C PHE A 25 -27.87 -22.81 -28.42
N LEU A 26 -28.93 -23.62 -28.28
CA LEU A 26 -28.87 -24.97 -27.71
C LEU A 26 -27.98 -25.91 -28.54
N ARG A 27 -27.98 -25.79 -29.87
CA ARG A 27 -27.07 -26.55 -30.75
C ARG A 27 -25.61 -26.12 -30.59
N ASN A 28 -25.36 -24.83 -30.35
CA ASN A 28 -24.04 -24.31 -30.07
C ASN A 28 -23.55 -24.68 -28.65
N GLU A 29 -24.44 -24.75 -27.66
CA GLU A 29 -24.12 -25.31 -26.33
C GLU A 29 -23.82 -26.81 -26.39
N SER A 30 -24.60 -27.58 -27.15
CA SER A 30 -24.37 -29.02 -27.35
C SER A 30 -22.99 -29.29 -27.97
N LYS A 31 -22.55 -28.48 -28.95
CA LYS A 31 -21.19 -28.54 -29.51
C LYS A 31 -20.09 -28.05 -28.56
N ARG A 32 -20.40 -27.18 -27.59
CA ARG A 32 -19.48 -26.80 -26.51
C ARG A 32 -19.30 -27.92 -25.49
N ASN A 33 -20.34 -28.72 -25.26
CA ASN A 33 -20.39 -29.77 -24.24
C ASN A 33 -20.01 -31.16 -24.75
N THR A 34 -19.61 -31.32 -26.02
CA THR A 34 -18.91 -32.55 -26.45
C THR A 34 -17.60 -32.66 -25.67
N PRO A 35 -17.38 -33.76 -24.92
CA PRO A 35 -16.14 -33.94 -24.16
C PRO A 35 -14.97 -34.01 -25.14
N THR A 36 -14.20 -32.93 -25.21
CA THR A 36 -12.90 -32.95 -25.86
C THR A 36 -12.06 -34.02 -25.18
N ALA A 37 -11.42 -34.87 -25.96
CA ALA A 37 -10.56 -35.94 -25.45
C ALA A 37 -9.63 -35.38 -24.37
N VAL A 38 -9.79 -35.86 -23.13
CA VAL A 38 -8.95 -35.45 -21.99
C VAL A 38 -7.53 -35.86 -22.33
N LYS A 39 -6.70 -34.89 -22.72
CA LYS A 39 -5.26 -35.12 -22.94
C LYS A 39 -4.69 -35.79 -21.68
N PRO A 40 -3.85 -36.83 -21.81
CA PRO A 40 -3.23 -37.47 -20.66
C PRO A 40 -2.53 -36.40 -19.82
N PRO A 41 -2.56 -36.51 -18.47
CA PRO A 41 -1.93 -35.52 -17.62
C PRO A 41 -0.44 -35.47 -17.99
N GLY A 42 -0.02 -34.33 -18.54
CA GLY A 42 1.41 -34.08 -18.80
C GLY A 42 2.22 -34.18 -17.50
N PRO A 43 3.56 -34.24 -17.59
CA PRO A 43 4.42 -34.38 -16.42
C PRO A 43 4.09 -33.30 -15.37
N ALA A 44 4.11 -33.68 -14.09
CA ALA A 44 3.64 -32.86 -12.97
C ALA A 44 4.22 -31.43 -12.95
N TRP A 45 5.46 -31.26 -13.42
CA TRP A 45 6.10 -29.95 -13.54
C TRP A 45 5.42 -29.02 -14.55
N ARG A 46 4.90 -29.53 -15.68
CA ARG A 46 4.18 -28.70 -16.68
C ARG A 46 2.88 -28.17 -16.12
N ARG A 47 2.19 -28.98 -15.31
CA ARG A 47 0.98 -28.55 -14.60
C ARG A 47 1.30 -27.49 -13.55
N PHE A 48 2.35 -27.71 -12.76
CA PHE A 48 2.81 -26.72 -11.78
C PHE A 48 3.18 -25.38 -12.43
N VAL A 49 3.90 -25.41 -13.56
CA VAL A 49 4.29 -24.20 -14.31
C VAL A 49 3.07 -23.50 -14.89
N ALA A 50 2.09 -24.24 -15.42
CA ALA A 50 0.85 -23.66 -15.93
C ALA A 50 0.03 -22.99 -14.81
N GLU A 51 -0.08 -23.64 -13.64
CA GLU A 51 -0.83 -23.13 -12.49
C GLU A 51 -0.14 -21.93 -11.81
N ASN A 52 1.20 -21.87 -11.85
CA ASN A 52 2.00 -20.83 -11.17
C ASN A 52 2.71 -19.88 -12.14
N LYS A 53 2.26 -19.80 -13.40
CA LYS A 53 2.90 -19.01 -14.46
C LYS A 53 3.20 -17.57 -14.02
N LEU A 54 2.25 -16.91 -13.36
CA LEU A 54 2.40 -15.52 -12.93
C LEU A 54 3.43 -15.34 -11.81
N ILE A 55 3.53 -16.30 -10.89
CA ILE A 55 4.55 -16.29 -9.82
C ILE A 55 5.94 -16.46 -10.46
N LEU A 56 6.10 -17.44 -11.35
CA LEU A 56 7.37 -17.72 -12.02
C LEU A 56 7.85 -16.53 -12.86
N VAL A 57 6.94 -15.89 -13.58
CA VAL A 57 7.23 -14.67 -14.34
C VAL A 57 7.68 -13.54 -13.40
N THR A 58 6.97 -13.32 -12.29
CA THR A 58 7.33 -12.30 -11.30
C THR A 58 8.72 -12.55 -10.70
N LEU A 59 9.01 -13.79 -10.30
CA LEU A 59 10.31 -14.20 -9.77
C LEU A 59 11.44 -13.99 -10.79
N SER A 60 11.19 -14.30 -12.07
CA SER A 60 12.17 -14.04 -13.12
C SER A 60 12.50 -12.55 -13.25
N GLY A 61 11.50 -11.67 -13.13
CA GLY A 61 11.69 -10.22 -13.13
C GLY A 61 12.53 -9.72 -11.95
N VAL A 62 12.28 -10.26 -10.75
CA VAL A 62 13.10 -9.96 -9.56
C VAL A 62 14.55 -10.36 -9.77
N ILE A 63 14.79 -11.61 -10.20
CA ILE A 63 16.16 -12.12 -10.42
C ILE A 63 16.87 -11.30 -11.48
N LEU A 64 16.22 -11.02 -12.61
CA LEU A 64 16.78 -10.18 -13.67
C LEU A 64 17.09 -8.77 -13.16
N GLY A 65 16.20 -8.15 -12.37
CA GLY A 65 16.43 -6.83 -11.79
C GLY A 65 17.63 -6.79 -10.85
N VAL A 66 17.79 -7.78 -9.98
CA VAL A 66 18.94 -7.90 -9.07
C VAL A 66 20.23 -8.09 -9.86
N VAL A 67 20.24 -9.03 -10.81
CA VAL A 67 21.43 -9.33 -11.64
C VAL A 67 21.83 -8.10 -12.46
N LEU A 68 20.89 -7.43 -13.13
CA LEU A 68 21.15 -6.22 -13.89
C LEU A 68 21.63 -5.08 -12.99
N GLY A 69 21.01 -4.87 -11.82
CA GLY A 69 21.40 -3.83 -10.88
C GLY A 69 22.84 -3.99 -10.40
N PHE A 70 23.25 -5.20 -10.00
CA PHE A 70 24.63 -5.45 -9.57
C PHE A 70 25.64 -5.51 -10.72
N ALA A 71 25.26 -6.01 -11.89
CA ALA A 71 26.15 -6.07 -13.05
C ALA A 71 26.46 -4.69 -13.63
N LEU A 72 25.51 -3.76 -13.59
CA LEU A 72 25.67 -2.39 -14.11
C LEU A 72 26.31 -1.43 -13.11
N ARG A 73 26.37 -1.80 -11.83
CA ARG A 73 26.89 -0.93 -10.76
C ARG A 73 28.37 -0.55 -10.92
N PRO A 74 29.29 -1.46 -11.29
CA PRO A 74 30.71 -1.12 -11.49
C PRO A 74 30.96 -0.16 -12.66
N LEU A 75 29.96 0.09 -13.51
CA LEU A 75 30.09 0.96 -14.67
C LEU A 75 29.88 2.45 -14.35
N GLU A 76 29.58 2.79 -13.09
CA GLU A 76 29.39 4.18 -12.61
C GLU A 76 28.54 5.03 -13.57
N LEU A 77 27.37 4.49 -13.92
CA LEU A 77 26.46 5.09 -14.89
C LEU A 77 26.01 6.49 -14.47
N SER A 78 25.80 7.37 -15.46
CA SER A 78 25.24 8.70 -15.22
C SER A 78 23.82 8.62 -14.64
N ALA A 79 23.43 9.65 -13.87
CA ALA A 79 22.10 9.74 -13.27
C ALA A 79 20.96 9.60 -14.30
N ASP A 80 21.13 10.17 -15.50
CA ASP A 80 20.17 10.06 -16.59
C ASP A 80 20.00 8.62 -17.08
N THR A 81 21.09 7.85 -17.14
CA THR A 81 21.05 6.44 -17.55
C THR A 81 20.37 5.59 -16.49
N VAL A 82 20.65 5.84 -15.21
CA VAL A 82 19.97 5.17 -14.09
C VAL A 82 18.47 5.47 -14.11
N MET A 83 18.08 6.71 -14.41
CA MET A 83 16.68 7.10 -14.58
C MET A 83 16.02 6.32 -15.73
N LEU A 84 16.67 6.20 -16.90
CA LEU A 84 16.14 5.43 -18.03
C LEU A 84 15.97 3.94 -17.71
N ILE A 85 16.89 3.34 -16.97
CA ILE A 85 16.79 1.95 -16.51
C ILE A 85 15.61 1.77 -15.54
N ALA A 86 15.36 2.75 -14.67
CA ALA A 86 14.28 2.73 -13.67
C ALA A 86 12.90 3.12 -14.23
N TYR A 87 12.85 3.80 -15.38
CA TYR A 87 11.63 4.39 -15.95
C TYR A 87 10.49 3.39 -16.23
N PRO A 88 10.73 2.19 -16.80
CA PRO A 88 9.68 1.18 -16.93
C PRO A 88 9.04 0.80 -15.58
N GLY A 89 9.85 0.73 -14.53
CA GLY A 89 9.41 0.52 -13.16
C GLY A 89 8.57 1.67 -12.61
N GLU A 90 8.96 2.91 -12.90
CA GLU A 90 8.18 4.10 -12.54
C GLU A 90 6.80 4.11 -13.22
N LEU A 91 6.74 3.83 -14.52
CA LEU A 91 5.47 3.73 -15.26
C LEU A 91 4.57 2.64 -14.68
N PHE A 92 5.13 1.47 -14.39
CA PHE A 92 4.41 0.38 -13.74
C PHE A 92 3.81 0.83 -12.40
N MET A 93 4.58 1.53 -11.58
CA MET A 93 4.13 2.08 -10.31
C MET A 93 3.01 3.11 -10.47
N ARG A 94 3.10 3.99 -11.46
CA ARG A 94 2.05 4.97 -11.76
C ARG A 94 0.75 4.30 -12.14
N VAL A 95 0.81 3.23 -12.95
CA VAL A 95 -0.39 2.46 -13.34
C VAL A 95 -1.00 1.74 -12.13
N LEU A 96 -0.20 1.15 -11.24
CA LEU A 96 -0.72 0.56 -10.00
C LEU A 96 -1.40 1.62 -9.12
N LYS A 97 -0.74 2.77 -8.91
CA LYS A 97 -1.28 3.89 -8.13
C LYS A 97 -2.58 4.45 -8.70
N LEU A 98 -2.68 4.56 -10.03
CA LEU A 98 -3.89 5.00 -10.74
C LEU A 98 -5.11 4.12 -10.40
N MET A 99 -4.90 2.81 -10.20
CA MET A 99 -5.98 1.88 -9.91
C MET A 99 -6.43 1.91 -8.44
N ILE A 100 -5.63 2.44 -7.51
CA ILE A 100 -5.90 2.36 -6.06
C ILE A 100 -7.19 3.08 -5.69
N LEU A 101 -7.30 4.36 -6.03
CA LEU A 101 -8.44 5.19 -5.64
C LEU A 101 -9.79 4.61 -6.11
N PRO A 102 -9.99 4.32 -7.42
CA PRO A 102 -11.27 3.79 -7.87
C PRO A 102 -11.52 2.37 -7.34
N LEU A 103 -10.46 1.56 -7.12
CA LEU A 103 -10.59 0.24 -6.53
C LEU A 103 -11.09 0.32 -5.07
N VAL A 104 -10.48 1.18 -4.25
CA VAL A 104 -10.83 1.36 -2.83
C VAL A 104 -12.27 1.85 -2.70
N ILE A 105 -12.67 2.85 -3.48
CA ILE A 105 -14.03 3.38 -3.45
C ILE A 105 -15.04 2.29 -3.84
N ALA A 106 -14.84 1.65 -4.99
CA ALA A 106 -15.75 0.63 -5.49
C ALA A 106 -15.82 -0.61 -4.58
N SER A 107 -14.67 -1.04 -4.03
CA SER A 107 -14.62 -2.19 -3.13
C SER A 107 -15.30 -1.88 -1.80
N LEU A 108 -15.02 -0.75 -1.16
CA LEU A 108 -15.57 -0.44 0.16
C LEU A 108 -17.08 -0.18 0.10
N ILE A 109 -17.55 0.56 -0.91
CA ILE A 109 -18.99 0.83 -1.06
C ILE A 109 -19.74 -0.48 -1.35
N SER A 110 -19.28 -1.30 -2.29
CA SER A 110 -19.94 -2.59 -2.59
C SER A 110 -19.78 -3.62 -1.46
N GLY A 111 -18.65 -3.63 -0.76
CA GLY A 111 -18.37 -4.53 0.35
C GLY A 111 -19.23 -4.23 1.57
N SER A 112 -19.21 -2.98 2.04
CA SER A 112 -19.99 -2.56 3.22
C SER A 112 -21.50 -2.57 2.98
N SER A 113 -21.98 -2.32 1.76
CA SER A 113 -23.41 -2.39 1.44
C SER A 113 -23.98 -3.82 1.37
N SER A 114 -23.13 -4.81 1.09
CA SER A 114 -23.55 -6.22 0.95
C SER A 114 -23.78 -6.96 2.28
N LEU A 115 -23.52 -6.28 3.39
CA LEU A 115 -23.51 -6.83 4.74
C LEU A 115 -24.47 -6.04 5.62
N ASN A 116 -25.16 -6.73 6.53
CA ASN A 116 -26.04 -6.06 7.51
C ASN A 116 -25.23 -5.11 8.40
N ALA A 117 -25.78 -3.96 8.78
CA ALA A 117 -25.08 -2.96 9.61
C ALA A 117 -24.50 -3.56 10.92
N LYS A 118 -25.26 -4.45 11.58
CA LYS A 118 -24.80 -5.17 12.79
C LYS A 118 -23.62 -6.12 12.49
N LEU A 119 -23.59 -6.72 11.31
CA LEU A 119 -22.50 -7.59 10.88
C LEU A 119 -21.27 -6.77 10.47
N ASN A 120 -21.44 -5.64 9.77
CA ASN A 120 -20.38 -4.68 9.48
C ASN A 120 -19.69 -4.22 10.76
N GLY A 121 -20.47 -3.82 11.78
CA GLY A 121 -19.92 -3.41 13.07
C GLY A 121 -19.06 -4.52 13.72
N LYS A 122 -19.51 -5.78 13.67
CA LYS A 122 -18.73 -6.91 14.21
C LYS A 122 -17.46 -7.20 13.42
N ILE A 123 -17.53 -7.15 12.09
CA ILE A 123 -16.36 -7.38 11.23
C ILE A 123 -15.36 -6.24 11.41
N ALA A 124 -15.81 -4.99 11.41
CA ALA A 124 -14.99 -3.82 11.68
C ALA A 124 -14.31 -3.93 13.04
N LEU A 125 -15.06 -4.19 14.11
CA LEU A 125 -14.52 -4.29 15.47
C LEU A 125 -13.46 -5.40 15.57
N ARG A 126 -13.74 -6.60 15.04
CA ARG A 126 -12.75 -7.70 15.03
C ARG A 126 -11.49 -7.33 14.24
N THR A 127 -11.64 -6.61 13.14
CA THR A 127 -10.53 -6.16 12.30
C THR A 127 -9.69 -5.11 13.01
N PHE A 128 -10.29 -4.09 13.63
CA PHE A 128 -9.58 -3.07 14.40
C PHE A 128 -8.88 -3.64 15.62
N VAL A 129 -9.53 -4.53 16.38
CA VAL A 129 -8.90 -5.21 17.51
C VAL A 129 -7.72 -6.06 17.04
N TYR A 130 -7.86 -6.78 15.92
CA TYR A 130 -6.76 -7.54 15.33
C TYR A 130 -5.59 -6.62 14.96
N PHE A 131 -5.82 -5.52 14.22
CA PHE A 131 -4.77 -4.57 13.83
C PHE A 131 -4.09 -3.90 15.01
N ALA A 132 -4.85 -3.45 16.01
CA ALA A 132 -4.28 -2.80 17.19
C ALA A 132 -3.39 -3.78 17.99
N LEU A 133 -3.83 -5.02 18.16
CA LEU A 133 -3.06 -6.03 18.88
C LEU A 133 -1.81 -6.47 18.12
N THR A 134 -1.89 -6.64 16.79
CA THR A 134 -0.72 -7.02 15.99
C THR A 134 0.32 -5.90 15.93
N SER A 135 -0.10 -4.64 15.77
CA SER A 135 0.80 -3.49 15.78
C SER A 135 1.46 -3.31 17.15
N LEU A 136 0.70 -3.43 18.24
CA LEU A 136 1.24 -3.36 19.60
C LEU A 136 2.28 -4.45 19.85
N LEU A 137 1.97 -5.68 19.43
CA LEU A 137 2.90 -6.80 19.54
C LEU A 137 4.20 -6.53 18.77
N ASN A 138 4.11 -5.94 17.57
CA ASN A 138 5.28 -5.54 16.78
C ASN A 138 6.12 -4.46 17.45
N ALA A 139 5.49 -3.43 18.01
CA ALA A 139 6.20 -2.39 18.75
C ALA A 139 6.95 -2.99 19.95
N VAL A 140 6.30 -3.86 20.74
CA VAL A 140 6.93 -4.59 21.85
C VAL A 140 8.07 -5.47 21.38
N LEU A 141 7.90 -6.21 20.28
CA LEU A 141 8.96 -7.02 19.70
C LEU A 141 10.16 -6.16 19.25
N GLY A 142 9.90 -5.04 18.58
CA GLY A 142 10.93 -4.10 18.14
C GLY A 142 11.73 -3.54 19.32
N THR A 143 11.04 -3.06 20.35
CA THR A 143 11.66 -2.62 21.61
C THR A 143 12.49 -3.73 22.26
N PHE A 144 11.97 -4.95 22.34
CA PHE A 144 12.69 -6.07 22.92
C PHE A 144 13.99 -6.37 22.14
N LEU A 145 13.92 -6.41 20.81
CA LEU A 145 15.08 -6.73 19.97
C LEU A 145 16.16 -5.64 20.00
N VAL A 146 15.79 -4.37 19.96
CA VAL A 146 16.78 -3.27 20.00
C VAL A 146 17.45 -3.13 21.36
N LEU A 147 16.75 -3.46 22.45
CA LEU A 147 17.35 -3.51 23.79
C LEU A 147 18.29 -4.71 23.94
N LEU A 148 17.97 -5.84 23.32
CA LEU A 148 18.78 -7.06 23.38
C LEU A 148 20.04 -6.98 22.51
N ILE A 149 19.91 -6.49 21.27
CA ILE A 149 21.02 -6.42 20.31
C ILE A 149 21.88 -5.18 20.55
N HIS A 150 21.28 -4.10 21.07
CA HIS A 150 21.94 -2.82 21.33
C HIS A 150 22.73 -2.27 20.13
N PRO A 151 22.07 -2.01 18.98
CA PRO A 151 22.76 -1.66 17.75
C PRO A 151 23.41 -0.26 17.75
N GLY A 152 23.05 0.64 18.68
CA GLY A 152 23.60 2.00 18.74
C GLY A 152 24.87 2.09 19.58
N ASP A 153 25.99 2.46 18.95
CA ASP A 153 27.25 2.80 19.63
C ASP A 153 27.41 4.34 19.68
N PRO A 154 27.59 4.95 20.87
CA PRO A 154 27.83 6.39 21.02
C PRO A 154 29.01 6.93 20.20
N GLN A 155 30.01 6.11 19.89
CA GLN A 155 31.16 6.54 19.07
C GLN A 155 30.79 6.83 17.61
N MET A 156 29.62 6.37 17.15
CA MET A 156 29.11 6.61 15.80
C MET A 156 28.38 7.96 15.67
N SER A 157 28.13 8.63 16.79
CA SER A 157 27.39 9.91 16.85
C SER A 157 28.15 11.06 16.19
N GLU A 158 29.49 11.12 16.35
CA GLU A 158 30.32 12.20 15.78
C GLU A 158 30.28 12.22 14.24
N SER A 159 30.13 11.06 13.59
CA SER A 159 29.99 10.94 12.13
C SER A 159 28.59 11.28 11.58
N MET A 160 27.57 11.40 12.44
CA MET A 160 26.17 11.67 12.04
C MET A 160 25.69 13.07 12.48
N ALA A 161 26.43 13.74 13.37
CA ALA A 161 26.13 15.10 13.83
C ALA A 161 26.14 16.14 12.69
N GLU A 162 26.85 15.87 11.58
CA GLU A 162 26.95 16.76 10.42
C GLU A 162 25.65 16.85 9.58
N TYR A 163 24.66 15.97 9.81
CA TYR A 163 23.36 15.98 9.12
C TYR A 163 22.19 16.54 9.97
N SER A 164 22.43 16.89 11.23
CA SER A 164 21.38 17.31 12.17
C SER A 164 21.29 18.83 12.30
N THR A 165 21.17 19.55 11.19
CA THR A 165 20.78 20.97 11.18
C THR A 165 19.53 21.18 10.35
N VAL A 166 18.38 20.72 10.87
CA VAL A 166 17.08 21.26 10.46
C VAL A 166 16.38 21.74 11.73
N GLY A 167 16.69 22.97 12.13
CA GLY A 167 16.07 23.70 13.22
C GLY A 167 14.63 24.12 12.91
N GLY A 168 13.77 23.18 12.57
CA GLY A 168 12.31 23.39 12.56
C GLY A 168 11.72 22.81 13.83
N ARG A 169 10.94 23.59 14.57
CA ARG A 169 10.20 23.09 15.75
C ARG A 169 9.35 21.89 15.31
N THR A 170 9.59 20.72 15.92
CA THR A 170 8.92 19.48 15.53
C THR A 170 7.42 19.57 15.80
N VAL A 171 6.59 19.14 14.85
CA VAL A 171 5.13 19.01 14.98
C VAL A 171 4.81 18.30 16.31
N THR A 172 3.89 18.86 17.10
CA THR A 172 3.57 18.26 18.40
C THR A 172 2.75 16.98 18.22
N LEU A 173 2.81 16.06 19.18
CA LEU A 173 1.97 14.84 19.17
C LEU A 173 0.47 15.21 19.13
N MET A 174 0.09 16.30 19.81
CA MET A 174 -1.26 16.84 19.75
C MET A 174 -1.65 17.24 18.33
N ASP A 175 -0.79 17.96 17.60
CA ASP A 175 -1.06 18.37 16.22
C ASP A 175 -1.24 17.15 15.30
N SER A 176 -0.43 16.10 15.49
CA SER A 176 -0.54 14.86 14.71
C SER A 176 -1.88 14.15 14.95
N ILE A 177 -2.37 14.11 16.18
CA ILE A 177 -3.70 13.55 16.52
C ILE A 177 -4.82 14.41 15.95
N LEU A 178 -4.69 15.74 16.02
CA LEU A 178 -5.67 16.66 15.45
C LEU A 178 -5.70 16.55 13.92
N ASP A 179 -4.55 16.41 13.27
CA ASP A 179 -4.42 16.19 11.83
C ASP A 179 -5.00 14.84 11.42
N LEU A 180 -4.83 13.78 12.22
CA LEU A 180 -5.50 12.51 12.01
C LEU A 180 -7.02 12.70 11.98
N GLY A 181 -7.58 13.43 12.96
CA GLY A 181 -9.00 13.77 13.00
C GLY A 181 -9.46 14.54 11.75
N ARG A 182 -8.73 15.57 11.34
CA ARG A 182 -8.99 16.36 10.12
C ARG A 182 -8.96 15.49 8.86
N ASN A 183 -8.06 14.51 8.80
CA ASN A 183 -7.97 13.61 7.65
C ASN A 183 -9.03 12.50 7.67
N ILE A 184 -9.56 12.09 8.83
CA ILE A 184 -10.72 11.17 8.90
C ILE A 184 -11.98 11.86 8.35
N PHE A 185 -12.16 13.15 8.67
CA PHE A 185 -13.31 13.95 8.25
C PHE A 185 -12.88 15.07 7.29
N PRO A 186 -12.57 14.76 6.01
CA PRO A 186 -12.14 15.78 5.06
C PRO A 186 -13.28 16.75 4.71
N ASP A 187 -12.93 18.02 4.50
CA ASP A 187 -13.87 19.06 4.07
C ASP A 187 -14.52 18.73 2.71
N ASN A 188 -13.79 18.04 1.84
CA ASN A 188 -14.25 17.67 0.50
C ASN A 188 -13.64 16.34 0.02
N ILE A 189 -14.48 15.44 -0.49
CA ILE A 189 -14.06 14.11 -0.96
C ILE A 189 -13.20 14.17 -2.24
N PHE A 190 -13.51 15.11 -3.14
CA PHE A 190 -12.71 15.32 -4.36
C PHE A 190 -11.34 15.91 -4.02
N GLN A 191 -11.28 16.84 -3.07
CA GLN A 191 -10.00 17.35 -2.56
C GLN A 191 -9.22 16.23 -1.86
N ALA A 192 -9.88 15.39 -1.06
CA ALA A 192 -9.26 14.24 -0.39
C ALA A 192 -8.64 13.23 -1.38
N ALA A 193 -9.10 13.18 -2.63
CA ALA A 193 -8.46 12.37 -3.66
C ALA A 193 -7.05 12.87 -4.05
N LEU A 194 -6.77 14.16 -3.83
CA LEU A 194 -5.59 14.87 -4.33
C LEU A 194 -4.68 15.43 -3.23
N GLN A 195 -5.24 15.73 -2.05
CA GLN A 195 -4.55 16.44 -0.97
C GLN A 195 -4.84 15.85 0.42
N GLN A 196 -3.93 16.11 1.37
CA GLN A 196 -4.03 15.77 2.79
C GLN A 196 -3.83 17.01 3.66
N ALA A 197 -4.57 17.12 4.76
CA ALA A 197 -4.41 18.21 5.73
C ALA A 197 -3.23 17.92 6.66
N HIS A 198 -2.43 18.93 6.98
CA HIS A 198 -1.38 18.85 8.00
C HIS A 198 -1.11 20.21 8.65
N THR A 199 -0.66 20.21 9.89
CA THR A 199 -0.35 21.42 10.65
C THR A 199 1.09 21.83 10.41
N VAL A 200 1.29 23.11 10.07
CA VAL A 200 2.59 23.75 9.86
C VAL A 200 2.71 24.95 10.79
N TYR A 201 3.94 25.23 11.23
CA TYR A 201 4.29 26.38 12.05
C TYR A 201 4.93 27.45 11.16
N VAL A 202 4.32 28.62 11.12
CA VAL A 202 4.80 29.75 10.30
C VAL A 202 5.01 30.97 11.21
N PRO A 203 6.08 31.76 11.01
CA PRO A 203 6.29 33.01 11.74
C PRO A 203 5.11 33.97 11.59
N LYS A 204 4.68 34.60 12.69
CA LYS A 204 3.52 35.52 12.74
C LYS A 204 3.64 36.69 11.76
N GLU A 205 4.86 37.15 11.46
CA GLU A 205 5.07 38.20 10.45
C GLU A 205 4.67 37.76 9.04
N SER A 206 4.91 36.49 8.67
CA SER A 206 4.47 35.94 7.38
C SER A 206 2.94 35.76 7.32
N ALA A 207 2.28 35.62 8.46
CA ALA A 207 0.82 35.49 8.54
C ALA A 207 0.08 36.84 8.42
N ASN A 208 0.68 37.91 8.93
CA ASN A 208 0.08 39.26 8.92
C ASN A 208 0.21 39.98 7.57
N ASN A 209 1.19 39.62 6.74
CA ASN A 209 1.47 40.29 5.45
C ASN A 209 0.51 39.91 4.30
N GLY A 210 -0.67 39.37 4.61
CA GLY A 210 -1.78 39.24 3.66
C GLY A 210 -1.60 38.23 2.52
N SER A 211 -0.49 37.47 2.46
CA SER A 211 -0.32 36.34 1.54
C SER A 211 -0.98 35.07 2.09
N LEU A 212 -2.28 35.14 2.39
CA LEU A 212 -3.14 33.98 2.66
C LEU A 212 -3.91 33.55 1.40
N LEU A 213 -3.30 33.73 0.23
CA LEU A 213 -3.69 33.03 -0.98
C LEU A 213 -2.73 31.88 -1.19
N PRO A 214 -3.21 30.68 -1.56
CA PRO A 214 -2.34 29.57 -1.92
C PRO A 214 -1.54 30.00 -3.15
N VAL A 215 -0.27 30.35 -2.98
CA VAL A 215 0.61 30.67 -4.10
C VAL A 215 0.92 29.36 -4.82
N ALA A 216 0.01 29.00 -5.73
CA ALA A 216 0.32 28.18 -6.88
C ALA A 216 1.25 28.99 -7.79
N ASN A 217 2.53 29.11 -7.44
CA ASN A 217 3.52 29.58 -8.39
C ASN A 217 4.85 28.87 -8.17
N THR A 218 5.13 27.97 -9.11
CA THR A 218 6.44 27.38 -9.37
C THR A 218 7.41 28.51 -9.71
N ASN A 219 8.22 28.94 -8.74
CA ASN A 219 9.59 29.46 -8.90
C ASN A 219 10.11 29.84 -7.49
N PRO A 220 11.22 29.27 -7.00
CA PRO A 220 11.82 29.75 -5.75
C PRO A 220 12.35 31.17 -6.00
N PRO A 221 12.01 32.17 -5.16
CA PRO A 221 12.61 33.48 -5.29
C PRO A 221 14.12 33.36 -5.02
N ALA A 222 14.91 33.75 -6.02
CA ALA A 222 16.33 34.01 -5.88
C ALA A 222 16.53 35.25 -5.00
N ALA A 223 16.39 35.10 -3.69
CA ALA A 223 16.79 36.10 -2.72
C ALA A 223 17.38 35.37 -1.51
N ARG A 224 18.71 35.25 -1.52
CA ARG A 224 19.50 34.82 -0.37
C ARG A 224 19.52 35.98 0.63
N SER A 225 18.43 36.19 1.36
CA SER A 225 18.48 36.92 2.62
C SER A 225 19.02 35.95 3.67
N THR A 226 20.18 36.29 4.20
CA THR A 226 20.72 35.73 5.45
C THR A 226 19.67 35.94 6.55
N PHE A 227 18.86 34.90 6.78
CA PHE A 227 17.86 34.84 7.83
C PHE A 227 18.59 34.52 9.14
N SER A 228 18.80 35.53 9.98
CA SER A 228 19.18 35.35 11.38
C SER A 228 17.95 34.87 12.14
N TRP A 229 18.02 33.69 12.73
CA TRP A 229 17.01 33.19 13.65
C TRP A 229 17.18 33.97 14.97
N ASP A 230 16.50 35.11 15.10
CA ASP A 230 16.28 35.69 16.42
C ASP A 230 15.23 34.83 17.15
N ASP A 231 15.53 34.43 18.38
CA ASP A 231 14.76 33.48 19.21
C ASP A 231 13.33 33.95 19.60
N GLU A 232 12.81 35.06 19.04
CA GLU A 232 11.53 35.68 19.39
C GLU A 232 10.46 35.70 18.27
N ASP A 233 10.62 34.94 17.18
CA ASP A 233 9.52 34.81 16.21
C ASP A 233 8.37 33.99 16.82
N GLU A 234 7.28 34.66 17.23
CA GLU A 234 6.03 34.00 17.60
C GLU A 234 5.52 33.16 16.42
N LEU A 235 5.63 31.84 16.52
CA LEU A 235 5.10 30.91 15.52
C LEU A 235 3.61 30.70 15.74
N ILE A 236 2.81 30.84 14.68
CA ILE A 236 1.39 30.46 14.70
C ILE A 236 1.17 29.10 14.03
N ARG A 237 0.15 28.37 14.53
CA ARG A 237 -0.28 27.10 13.92
C ARG A 237 -1.26 27.37 12.79
N ILE A 238 -0.93 26.90 11.59
CA ILE A 238 -1.82 26.93 10.43
C ILE A 238 -2.01 25.53 9.87
N VAL A 239 -3.20 25.26 9.31
CA VAL A 239 -3.48 24.00 8.61
C VAL A 239 -3.24 24.23 7.12
N GLU A 240 -2.36 23.42 6.53
CA GLU A 240 -2.02 23.46 5.11
C GLU A 240 -2.38 22.13 4.42
N TYR A 241 -2.66 22.21 3.12
CA TYR A 241 -2.96 21.05 2.29
C TYR A 241 -1.76 20.65 1.44
N ARG A 242 -1.18 19.49 1.74
CA ARG A 242 -0.08 18.92 0.94
C ARG A 242 -0.61 18.01 -0.17
N PRO A 243 0.05 17.94 -1.34
CA PRO A 243 -0.30 16.98 -2.38
C PRO A 243 -0.17 15.53 -1.90
N GLY A 244 -1.16 14.71 -2.21
CA GLY A 244 -1.22 13.30 -1.85
C GLY A 244 -2.65 12.86 -1.53
N THR A 245 -3.01 11.63 -1.85
CA THR A 245 -4.37 11.12 -1.60
C THR A 245 -4.60 10.90 -0.11
N ASN A 246 -5.61 11.55 0.46
CA ASN A 246 -6.12 11.24 1.80
C ASN A 246 -6.99 9.96 1.77
N THR A 247 -6.32 8.81 1.73
CA THR A 247 -6.98 7.51 1.68
C THR A 247 -7.81 7.24 2.94
N LEU A 248 -7.40 7.75 4.11
CA LEU A 248 -8.12 7.55 5.37
C LEU A 248 -9.53 8.16 5.33
N GLY A 249 -9.63 9.43 4.90
CA GLY A 249 -10.92 10.11 4.74
C GLY A 249 -11.81 9.46 3.68
N ILE A 250 -11.22 9.02 2.57
CA ILE A 250 -11.95 8.28 1.52
C ILE A 250 -12.49 6.96 2.05
N VAL A 251 -11.70 6.21 2.83
CA VAL A 251 -12.12 4.96 3.46
C VAL A 251 -13.28 5.20 4.43
N PHE A 252 -13.17 6.20 5.30
CA PHE A 252 -14.23 6.56 6.25
C PHE A 252 -15.54 6.90 5.53
N PHE A 253 -15.48 7.79 4.54
CA PHE A 253 -16.64 8.15 3.72
C PHE A 253 -17.27 6.93 3.06
N CYS A 254 -16.48 6.08 2.38
CA CYS A 254 -16.99 4.92 1.67
C CYS A 254 -17.66 3.89 2.59
N LEU A 255 -17.15 3.73 3.81
CA LEU A 255 -17.74 2.83 4.82
C LEU A 255 -19.09 3.33 5.33
N VAL A 256 -19.19 4.61 5.66
CA VAL A 256 -20.46 5.23 6.08
C VAL A 256 -21.45 5.21 4.92
N PHE A 257 -21.03 5.67 3.74
CA PHE A 257 -21.86 5.71 2.54
C PHE A 257 -22.36 4.32 2.14
N GLY A 258 -21.49 3.33 2.04
CA GLY A 258 -21.89 1.97 1.66
C GLY A 258 -22.78 1.29 2.70
N THR A 259 -22.53 1.51 4.00
CA THR A 259 -23.41 0.99 5.07
C THR A 259 -24.80 1.61 5.00
N LEU A 260 -24.91 2.93 4.85
CA LEU A 260 -26.20 3.61 4.70
C LEU A 260 -26.90 3.18 3.39
N LEU A 261 -26.16 3.03 2.30
CA LEU A 261 -26.70 2.59 1.01
C LEU A 261 -27.37 1.22 1.09
N GLY A 262 -26.80 0.30 1.88
CA GLY A 262 -27.40 -1.01 2.16
C GLY A 262 -28.75 -0.94 2.88
N THR A 263 -29.07 0.16 3.56
CA THR A 263 -30.34 0.35 4.29
C THR A 263 -31.47 0.95 3.45
N ILE A 264 -31.15 1.53 2.29
CA ILE A 264 -32.10 2.27 1.44
C ILE A 264 -33.03 1.32 0.63
N GLY A 265 -32.76 0.01 0.63
CA GLY A 265 -33.57 -0.99 -0.07
C GLY A 265 -33.38 -0.96 -1.58
N SER A 266 -34.48 -0.98 -2.35
CA SER A 266 -34.45 -1.14 -3.81
C SER A 266 -33.74 -0.02 -4.56
N LYS A 267 -33.84 1.24 -4.10
CA LYS A 267 -33.13 2.37 -4.70
C LYS A 267 -31.61 2.25 -4.50
N GLY A 268 -31.18 1.74 -3.34
CA GLY A 268 -29.76 1.52 -3.04
C GLY A 268 -29.13 0.45 -3.93
N TYR A 269 -29.90 -0.57 -4.29
CA TYR A 269 -29.43 -1.70 -5.11
C TYR A 269 -28.81 -1.27 -6.46
N VAL A 270 -29.40 -0.28 -7.13
CA VAL A 270 -28.89 0.24 -8.42
C VAL A 270 -27.48 0.81 -8.26
N VAL A 271 -27.25 1.59 -7.21
CA VAL A 271 -25.94 2.20 -6.92
C VAL A 271 -24.92 1.15 -6.50
N ILE A 272 -25.34 0.14 -5.72
CA ILE A 272 -24.48 -0.98 -5.33
C ILE A 272 -24.02 -1.77 -6.56
N GLN A 273 -24.94 -2.05 -7.49
CA GLN A 273 -24.59 -2.73 -8.76
C GLN A 273 -23.61 -1.91 -9.59
N PHE A 274 -23.81 -0.60 -9.68
CA PHE A 274 -22.89 0.30 -10.38
C PHE A 274 -21.46 0.20 -9.83
N PHE A 275 -21.28 0.32 -8.50
CA PHE A 275 -19.95 0.19 -7.90
C PHE A 275 -19.37 -1.23 -8.01
N SER A 276 -20.21 -2.28 -7.95
CA SER A 276 -19.73 -3.65 -8.18
C SER A 276 -19.24 -3.84 -9.62
N ALA A 277 -19.93 -3.29 -10.61
CA ALA A 277 -19.50 -3.35 -12.00
C ALA A 277 -18.16 -2.62 -12.21
N ILE A 278 -17.97 -1.45 -11.60
CA ILE A 278 -16.69 -0.73 -11.62
C ILE A 278 -15.59 -1.60 -11.01
N PHE A 279 -15.82 -2.20 -9.84
CA PHE A 279 -14.84 -3.08 -9.21
C PHE A 279 -14.41 -4.23 -10.14
N ASP A 280 -15.38 -4.89 -10.79
CA ASP A 280 -15.08 -6.01 -11.70
C ASP A 280 -14.30 -5.57 -12.95
N VAL A 281 -14.58 -4.37 -13.49
CA VAL A 281 -13.80 -3.78 -14.59
C VAL A 281 -12.37 -3.47 -14.15
N ILE A 282 -12.19 -2.86 -12.97
CA ILE A 282 -10.85 -2.56 -12.44
C ILE A 282 -10.07 -3.85 -12.21
N MET A 283 -10.70 -4.92 -11.70
CA MET A 283 -10.04 -6.21 -11.54
C MET A 283 -9.57 -6.83 -12.87
N LYS A 284 -10.30 -6.61 -13.97
CA LYS A 284 -9.84 -6.98 -15.32
C LYS A 284 -8.64 -6.14 -15.76
N MET A 285 -8.65 -4.82 -15.50
CA MET A 285 -7.50 -3.95 -15.78
C MET A 285 -6.25 -4.39 -15.00
N VAL A 286 -6.42 -4.67 -13.71
CA VAL A 286 -5.39 -5.19 -12.79
C VAL A 286 -4.79 -6.49 -13.33
N THR A 287 -5.61 -7.38 -13.88
CA THR A 287 -5.17 -8.61 -14.56
C THR A 287 -4.31 -8.34 -15.78
N GLY A 288 -4.64 -7.31 -16.57
CA GLY A 288 -3.83 -6.87 -17.70
C GLY A 288 -2.46 -6.33 -17.26
N VAL A 289 -2.45 -5.41 -16.30
CA VAL A 289 -1.23 -4.77 -15.77
C VAL A 289 -0.28 -5.79 -15.13
N MET A 290 -0.82 -6.85 -14.54
CA MET A 290 -0.03 -7.92 -13.94
C MET A 290 0.89 -8.66 -14.93
N TRP A 291 0.61 -8.62 -16.24
CA TRP A 291 1.53 -9.19 -17.23
C TRP A 291 2.79 -8.35 -17.44
N ALA A 292 2.74 -7.06 -17.12
CA ALA A 292 3.88 -6.15 -17.15
C ALA A 292 4.71 -6.16 -15.85
N THR A 293 4.23 -6.84 -14.81
CA THR A 293 4.91 -6.99 -13.51
C THR A 293 6.39 -7.42 -13.58
N PRO A 294 6.84 -8.40 -14.39
CA PRO A 294 8.26 -8.77 -14.42
C PRO A 294 9.18 -7.62 -14.85
N ILE A 295 8.75 -6.86 -15.85
CA ILE A 295 9.49 -5.72 -16.38
C ILE A 295 9.47 -4.58 -15.37
N GLY A 296 8.29 -4.28 -14.81
CA GLY A 296 8.13 -3.25 -13.79
C GLY A 296 8.98 -3.52 -12.54
N ILE A 297 8.83 -4.69 -11.93
CA ILE A 297 9.58 -5.08 -10.73
C ILE A 297 11.08 -5.15 -11.00
N GLY A 298 11.50 -5.76 -12.12
CA GLY A 298 12.92 -5.85 -12.46
C GLY A 298 13.57 -4.48 -12.60
N SER A 299 12.89 -3.55 -13.28
CA SER A 299 13.34 -2.16 -13.46
C SER A 299 13.37 -1.38 -12.14
N VAL A 300 12.35 -1.51 -11.27
CA VAL A 300 12.36 -0.84 -9.96
C VAL A 300 13.52 -1.34 -9.10
N ILE A 301 13.74 -2.66 -9.03
CA ILE A 301 14.81 -3.23 -8.22
C ILE A 301 16.18 -2.81 -8.76
N ALA A 302 16.41 -2.92 -10.07
CA ALA A 302 17.66 -2.49 -10.69
C ALA A 302 17.94 -1.00 -10.43
N GLY A 303 16.94 -0.13 -10.63
CA GLY A 303 17.05 1.31 -10.37
C GLY A 303 17.35 1.63 -8.90
N LYS A 304 16.72 0.92 -7.96
CA LYS A 304 16.98 1.12 -6.52
C LYS A 304 18.38 0.66 -6.11
N ILE A 305 18.89 -0.43 -6.67
CA ILE A 305 20.27 -0.89 -6.41
C ILE A 305 21.30 0.12 -6.95
N LEU A 306 21.08 0.64 -8.16
CA LEU A 306 21.96 1.61 -8.80
C LEU A 306 21.94 2.99 -8.12
N ALA A 307 20.82 3.38 -7.50
CA ALA A 307 20.70 4.66 -6.82
C ALA A 307 21.45 4.73 -5.47
N VAL A 308 21.92 3.61 -4.93
CA VAL A 308 22.69 3.60 -3.68
C VAL A 308 24.18 3.77 -4.01
N ALA A 309 24.72 4.96 -3.71
CA ALA A 309 26.13 5.31 -3.92
C ALA A 309 27.06 4.36 -3.12
N ASP A 310 27.06 4.47 -1.79
CA ASP A 310 28.03 3.77 -0.93
C ASP A 310 27.39 2.69 -0.05
N ILE A 311 27.07 1.55 -0.65
CA ILE A 311 26.60 0.38 0.13
C ILE A 311 27.62 -0.02 1.20
N SER A 312 28.94 0.11 0.97
CA SER A 312 29.96 -0.27 1.96
C SER A 312 29.91 0.60 3.21
N LEU A 313 29.76 1.91 3.06
CA LEU A 313 29.70 2.86 4.18
C LEU A 313 28.42 2.67 5.00
N VAL A 314 27.27 2.61 4.32
CA VAL A 314 25.96 2.39 4.95
C VAL A 314 25.94 1.04 5.68
N MET A 315 26.49 -0.01 5.08
CA MET A 315 26.55 -1.32 5.73
C MET A 315 27.53 -1.34 6.90
N THR A 316 28.64 -0.60 6.87
CA THR A 316 29.58 -0.59 8.01
C THR A 316 29.01 0.18 9.20
N GLN A 317 28.32 1.29 8.95
CA GLN A 317 27.82 2.17 10.02
C GLN A 317 26.43 1.79 10.55
N LEU A 318 25.56 1.20 9.73
CA LEU A 318 24.18 0.87 10.10
C LEU A 318 23.87 -0.63 10.02
N ALA A 319 24.86 -1.50 9.82
CA ALA A 319 24.65 -2.96 9.70
C ALA A 319 23.81 -3.51 10.85
N TRP A 320 24.16 -3.21 12.10
CA TRP A 320 23.47 -3.74 13.26
C TRP A 320 22.05 -3.22 13.38
N PHE A 321 21.82 -1.95 13.03
CA PHE A 321 20.47 -1.39 12.95
C PHE A 321 19.63 -2.08 11.87
N ILE A 322 20.15 -2.18 10.64
CA ILE A 322 19.49 -2.85 9.51
C ILE A 322 19.21 -4.32 9.85
N PHE A 323 20.18 -5.02 10.42
CA PHE A 323 20.05 -6.40 10.86
C PHE A 323 18.94 -6.56 11.90
N THR A 324 18.89 -5.69 12.90
CA THR A 324 17.87 -5.71 13.96
C THR A 324 16.46 -5.55 13.39
N VAL A 325 16.27 -4.58 12.47
CA VAL A 325 14.98 -4.35 11.80
C VAL A 325 14.60 -5.54 10.93
N LEU A 326 15.50 -6.01 10.07
CA LEU A 326 15.23 -7.14 9.17
C LEU A 326 14.94 -8.43 9.94
N PHE A 327 15.72 -8.72 10.97
CA PHE A 327 15.53 -9.86 11.84
C PHE A 327 14.16 -9.79 12.55
N GLY A 328 13.79 -8.61 13.06
CA GLY A 328 12.48 -8.39 13.69
C GLY A 328 11.31 -8.63 12.74
N VAL A 329 11.35 -8.05 11.53
CA VAL A 329 10.30 -8.26 10.51
C VAL A 329 10.22 -9.73 10.12
N LEU A 330 11.35 -10.40 9.90
CA LEU A 330 11.37 -11.82 9.54
C LEU A 330 10.83 -12.71 10.67
N LEU A 331 11.24 -12.48 11.91
CA LEU A 331 10.77 -13.21 13.09
C LEU A 331 9.26 -13.03 13.25
N TYR A 332 8.76 -11.79 13.16
CA TYR A 332 7.33 -11.51 13.22
C TYR A 332 6.56 -12.23 12.11
N GLN A 333 7.01 -12.10 10.86
CA GLN A 333 6.30 -12.64 9.70
C GLN A 333 6.34 -14.17 9.63
N TRP A 334 7.48 -14.80 9.94
CA TRP A 334 7.69 -16.24 9.76
C TRP A 334 7.37 -17.07 11.01
N ILE A 335 7.31 -16.46 12.19
CA ILE A 335 7.01 -17.17 13.43
C ILE A 335 5.69 -16.67 14.00
N ILE A 336 5.64 -15.41 14.43
CA ILE A 336 4.52 -14.88 15.22
C ILE A 336 3.21 -14.93 14.42
N LEU A 337 3.19 -14.41 13.19
CA LEU A 337 1.99 -14.45 12.36
C LEU A 337 1.56 -15.88 11.98
N GLN A 338 2.50 -16.81 11.84
CA GLN A 338 2.17 -18.22 11.55
C GLN A 338 1.51 -18.88 12.76
N VAL A 339 2.03 -18.60 13.96
CA VAL A 339 1.46 -19.08 15.22
C VAL A 339 0.06 -18.52 15.43
N ILE A 340 -0.13 -17.21 15.23
CA ILE A 340 -1.47 -16.57 15.30
C ILE A 340 -2.43 -17.24 14.29
N TYR A 341 -2.01 -17.38 13.03
CA TYR A 341 -2.84 -18.03 12.01
C TYR A 341 -3.21 -19.46 12.41
N PHE A 342 -2.24 -20.26 12.86
CA PHE A 342 -2.48 -21.65 13.24
C PHE A 342 -3.39 -21.75 14.48
N LEU A 343 -3.22 -20.88 15.47
CA LEU A 343 -4.01 -20.90 16.71
C LEU A 343 -5.49 -20.63 16.43
N PHE A 344 -5.80 -19.63 15.59
CA PHE A 344 -7.18 -19.24 15.29
C PHE A 344 -7.84 -20.09 14.20
N LEU A 345 -7.12 -20.42 13.12
CA LEU A 345 -7.71 -21.14 11.98
C LEU A 345 -7.48 -22.65 12.03
N ARG A 346 -6.53 -23.14 12.84
CA ARG A 346 -6.12 -24.56 12.93
C ARG A 346 -5.86 -25.20 11.56
N LYS A 347 -5.36 -24.38 10.62
CA LYS A 347 -5.02 -24.78 9.25
C LYS A 347 -3.53 -24.54 9.03
N ASN A 348 -2.94 -25.29 8.09
CA ASN A 348 -1.54 -25.12 7.72
C ASN A 348 -1.31 -23.71 7.12
N PRO A 349 -0.55 -22.84 7.79
CA PRO A 349 -0.37 -21.46 7.35
C PRO A 349 0.57 -21.34 6.14
N LEU A 350 1.46 -22.30 5.92
CA LEU A 350 2.40 -22.28 4.79
C LEU A 350 1.68 -22.31 3.45
N LYS A 351 0.57 -23.06 3.34
CA LYS A 351 -0.24 -23.10 2.10
C LYS A 351 -0.82 -21.72 1.77
N PHE A 352 -1.21 -20.96 2.80
CA PHE A 352 -1.72 -19.60 2.65
C PHE A 352 -0.61 -18.63 2.23
N TYR A 353 0.56 -18.71 2.86
CA TYR A 353 1.71 -17.86 2.52
C TYR A 353 2.26 -18.12 1.12
N LEU A 354 2.35 -19.39 0.70
CA LEU A 354 2.79 -19.75 -0.66
C LEU A 354 1.87 -19.14 -1.73
N ALA A 355 0.56 -19.02 -1.45
CA ALA A 355 -0.36 -18.35 -2.36
C ALA A 355 -0.09 -16.84 -2.48
N LEU A 356 0.44 -16.20 -1.43
CA LEU A 356 0.67 -14.76 -1.31
C LEU A 356 2.07 -14.28 -1.73
N ILE A 357 2.95 -15.19 -2.16
CA ILE A 357 4.31 -14.84 -2.62
C ILE A 357 4.29 -13.72 -3.66
N GLN A 358 3.37 -13.76 -4.62
CA GLN A 358 3.32 -12.74 -5.67
C GLN A 358 2.98 -11.34 -5.13
N PRO A 359 1.88 -11.13 -4.38
CA PRO A 359 1.64 -9.85 -3.70
C PRO A 359 2.81 -9.40 -2.82
N MET A 360 3.47 -10.31 -2.10
CA MET A 360 4.62 -10.00 -1.23
C MET A 360 5.81 -9.50 -2.05
N LEU A 361 6.14 -10.15 -3.16
CA LEU A 361 7.20 -9.70 -4.07
C LEU A 361 6.90 -8.34 -4.69
N THR A 362 5.64 -8.11 -5.08
CA THR A 362 5.20 -6.79 -5.56
C THR A 362 5.34 -5.74 -4.46
N ALA A 363 4.90 -6.01 -3.23
CA ALA A 363 5.03 -5.06 -2.12
C ALA A 363 6.50 -4.75 -1.79
N PHE A 364 7.35 -5.79 -1.78
CA PHE A 364 8.79 -5.66 -1.57
C PHE A 364 9.45 -4.80 -2.66
N ALA A 365 9.21 -5.12 -3.94
CA ALA A 365 9.80 -4.40 -5.05
C ALA A 365 9.33 -2.95 -5.13
N THR A 366 8.05 -2.71 -4.83
CA THR A 366 7.45 -1.38 -4.96
C THR A 366 7.60 -0.51 -3.71
N ALA A 367 8.04 -1.10 -2.60
CA ALA A 367 8.09 -0.48 -1.27
C ALA A 367 6.77 0.24 -0.89
N SER A 368 5.62 -0.29 -1.36
CA SER A 368 4.32 0.36 -1.18
C SER A 368 3.19 -0.66 -1.02
N THR A 369 2.60 -0.70 0.17
CA THR A 369 1.42 -1.52 0.49
C THR A 369 0.25 -1.20 -0.43
N ALA A 370 0.00 0.08 -0.67
CA ALA A 370 -1.10 0.55 -1.50
C ALA A 370 -0.91 0.13 -2.98
N ALA A 371 0.32 0.13 -3.50
CA ALA A 371 0.60 -0.33 -4.86
C ALA A 371 0.39 -1.85 -5.03
N ALA A 372 0.63 -2.64 -3.98
CA ALA A 372 0.41 -4.09 -4.00
C ALA A 372 -1.06 -4.49 -3.83
N LEU A 373 -1.92 -3.60 -3.33
CA LEU A 373 -3.32 -3.87 -3.00
C LEU A 373 -4.11 -4.54 -4.13
N PRO A 374 -4.04 -4.11 -5.42
CA PRO A 374 -4.79 -4.76 -6.49
C PRO A 374 -4.35 -6.22 -6.75
N VAL A 375 -3.06 -6.50 -6.59
CA VAL A 375 -2.50 -7.86 -6.73
C VAL A 375 -2.93 -8.74 -5.55
N THR A 376 -2.98 -8.17 -4.35
CA THR A 376 -3.51 -8.82 -3.15
C THR A 376 -4.98 -9.19 -3.33
N PHE A 377 -5.81 -8.28 -3.83
CA PHE A 377 -7.23 -8.54 -4.10
C PHE A 377 -7.44 -9.75 -5.01
N ARG A 378 -6.73 -9.80 -6.13
CA ARG A 378 -6.83 -10.93 -7.08
C ARG A 378 -6.43 -12.23 -6.41
N THR A 379 -5.31 -12.23 -5.69
CA THR A 379 -4.77 -13.43 -5.05
C THR A 379 -5.73 -13.96 -3.99
N MET A 380 -6.32 -13.08 -3.18
CA MET A 380 -7.28 -13.45 -2.15
C MET A 380 -8.58 -14.01 -2.76
N ASN A 381 -9.06 -13.45 -3.87
CA ASN A 381 -10.31 -13.87 -4.50
C ASN A 381 -10.15 -15.14 -5.36
N GLU A 382 -9.07 -15.26 -6.14
CA GLU A 382 -8.88 -16.35 -7.12
C GLU A 382 -8.14 -17.56 -6.52
N LYS A 383 -7.01 -17.34 -5.84
CA LYS A 383 -6.14 -18.42 -5.35
C LYS A 383 -6.56 -18.91 -3.97
N VAL A 384 -6.70 -17.97 -3.02
CA VAL A 384 -7.06 -18.30 -1.63
C VAL A 384 -8.56 -18.55 -1.48
N LYS A 385 -9.39 -17.92 -2.33
CA LYS A 385 -10.85 -18.04 -2.36
C LYS A 385 -11.51 -17.59 -1.05
N VAL A 386 -11.06 -16.45 -0.51
CA VAL A 386 -11.73 -15.78 0.61
C VAL A 386 -13.01 -15.11 0.12
N ASP A 387 -14.04 -15.03 0.97
CA ASP A 387 -15.30 -14.35 0.66
C ASP A 387 -15.05 -12.90 0.22
N THR A 388 -15.55 -12.55 -0.97
CA THR A 388 -15.30 -11.25 -1.60
C THR A 388 -15.87 -10.09 -0.80
N ARG A 389 -16.91 -10.30 0.00
CA ARG A 389 -17.49 -9.27 0.88
C ARG A 389 -16.52 -8.90 1.99
N ILE A 390 -15.80 -9.89 2.52
CA ILE A 390 -14.78 -9.69 3.55
C ILE A 390 -13.53 -9.06 2.94
N THR A 391 -13.05 -9.54 1.79
CA THR A 391 -11.84 -8.97 1.17
C THR A 391 -12.04 -7.51 0.74
N ARG A 392 -13.20 -7.19 0.15
CA ARG A 392 -13.60 -5.83 -0.23
C ARG A 392 -13.71 -4.87 0.95
N PHE A 393 -13.97 -5.39 2.14
CA PHE A 393 -14.05 -4.62 3.38
C PHE A 393 -12.67 -4.48 4.06
N VAL A 394 -11.99 -5.60 4.33
CA VAL A 394 -10.80 -5.63 5.22
C VAL A 394 -9.53 -5.16 4.52
N LEU A 395 -9.30 -5.51 3.26
CA LEU A 395 -8.03 -5.21 2.59
C LEU A 395 -7.77 -3.70 2.40
N PRO A 396 -8.74 -2.87 1.95
CA PRO A 396 -8.52 -1.43 1.81
C PRO A 396 -8.27 -0.72 3.14
N ILE A 397 -8.95 -1.16 4.20
CA ILE A 397 -8.76 -0.64 5.56
C ILE A 397 -7.35 -1.02 6.04
N GLY A 398 -6.98 -2.30 5.91
CA GLY A 398 -5.69 -2.81 6.34
C GLY A 398 -4.51 -2.15 5.62
N ALA A 399 -4.65 -1.80 4.34
CA ALA A 399 -3.58 -1.15 3.57
C ALA A 399 -3.17 0.23 4.11
N ASN A 400 -4.05 0.92 4.86
CA ASN A 400 -3.75 2.23 5.44
C ASN A 400 -3.59 2.19 6.97
N ILE A 401 -4.32 1.31 7.66
CA ILE A 401 -4.36 1.30 9.13
C ILE A 401 -3.39 0.28 9.73
N ASN A 402 -3.21 -0.89 9.09
CA ASN A 402 -2.39 -1.96 9.66
C ASN A 402 -0.94 -1.86 9.19
N MET A 403 -0.14 -1.04 9.89
CA MET A 403 1.28 -0.80 9.58
C MET A 403 2.24 -1.48 10.56
N ASP A 404 2.07 -2.79 10.74
CA ASP A 404 2.88 -3.65 11.61
C ASP A 404 4.40 -3.45 11.49
N GLY A 405 4.94 -3.48 10.27
CA GLY A 405 6.37 -3.30 10.02
C GLY A 405 6.87 -1.89 10.34
N THR A 406 6.02 -0.87 10.17
CA THR A 406 6.33 0.52 10.51
C THR A 406 6.40 0.69 12.03
N ALA A 407 5.46 0.10 12.78
CA ALA A 407 5.47 0.15 14.25
C ALA A 407 6.77 -0.46 14.81
N LEU A 408 7.18 -1.63 14.31
CA LEU A 408 8.45 -2.26 14.68
C LEU A 408 9.65 -1.38 14.33
N PHE A 409 9.66 -0.80 13.12
CA PHE A 409 10.74 0.09 12.68
C PHE A 409 10.86 1.34 13.55
N ILE A 410 9.75 2.04 13.83
CA ILE A 410 9.74 3.25 14.66
C ILE A 410 10.24 2.92 16.06
N SER A 411 9.77 1.83 16.67
CA SER A 411 10.23 1.41 17.99
C SER A 411 11.74 1.13 18.04
N ILE A 412 12.28 0.44 17.03
CA ILE A 412 13.73 0.18 16.94
C ILE A 412 14.50 1.49 16.69
N ALA A 413 14.05 2.32 15.75
CA ALA A 413 14.72 3.56 15.37
C ALA A 413 14.78 4.57 16.52
N SER A 414 13.67 4.76 17.25
CA SER A 414 13.65 5.69 18.39
C SER A 414 14.64 5.30 19.49
N ILE A 415 14.72 4.01 19.82
CA ILE A 415 15.63 3.51 20.86
C ILE A 415 17.07 3.48 20.35
N PHE A 416 17.30 3.13 19.09
CA PHE A 416 18.61 3.19 18.45
C PHE A 416 19.19 4.62 18.49
N ILE A 417 18.39 5.64 18.16
CA ILE A 417 18.81 7.05 18.27
C ILE A 417 19.15 7.41 19.72
N ALA A 418 18.34 6.95 20.70
CA ALA A 418 18.63 7.17 22.11
C ALA A 418 19.96 6.52 22.53
N GLN A 419 20.24 5.29 22.09
CA GLN A 419 21.50 4.58 22.33
C GLN A 419 22.70 5.34 21.74
N MET A 420 22.60 5.78 20.48
CA MET A 420 23.66 6.59 19.84
C MET A 420 23.91 7.92 20.54
N SER A 421 22.87 8.51 21.14
CA SER A 421 22.99 9.75 21.91
C SER A 421 23.47 9.53 23.35
N GLY A 422 23.76 8.28 23.75
CA GLY A 422 24.11 7.93 25.12
C GLY A 422 22.97 8.12 26.13
N MET A 423 21.73 8.29 25.67
CA MET A 423 20.57 8.50 26.53
C MET A 423 20.03 7.15 27.03
N GLN A 424 20.05 6.95 28.35
CA GLN A 424 19.40 5.80 28.97
C GLN A 424 17.91 6.06 29.12
N LEU A 425 17.08 5.23 28.48
CA LEU A 425 15.63 5.32 28.58
C LEU A 425 15.12 4.58 29.82
N ASN A 426 14.34 5.26 30.63
CA ASN A 426 13.60 4.64 31.73
C ASN A 426 12.41 3.82 31.18
N PHE A 427 11.90 2.88 31.97
CA PHE A 427 10.72 2.06 31.66
C PHE A 427 9.53 2.88 31.18
N GLY A 428 9.26 4.04 31.81
CA GLY A 428 8.19 4.94 31.40
C GLY A 428 8.37 5.47 29.98
N GLN A 429 9.59 5.85 29.59
CA GLN A 429 9.90 6.35 28.24
C GLN A 429 9.82 5.22 27.20
N ILE A 430 10.26 4.01 27.56
CA ILE A 430 10.11 2.81 26.72
C ILE A 430 8.63 2.52 26.46
N LEU A 431 7.79 2.57 27.49
CA LEU A 431 6.34 2.39 27.34
C LEU A 431 5.74 3.47 26.44
N THR A 432 6.18 4.73 26.59
CA THR A 432 5.76 5.81 25.69
C THR A 432 6.12 5.49 24.24
N VAL A 433 7.36 5.06 23.95
CA VAL A 433 7.78 4.68 22.59
C VAL A 433 6.90 3.57 22.01
N VAL A 434 6.59 2.53 22.79
CA VAL A 434 5.72 1.42 22.33
C VAL A 434 4.33 1.93 21.97
N LEU A 435 3.73 2.74 22.83
CA LEU A 435 2.38 3.28 22.61
C LEU A 435 2.35 4.25 21.41
N THR A 436 3.32 5.15 21.31
CA THR A 436 3.39 6.13 20.20
C THR A 436 3.80 5.52 18.87
N SER A 437 4.51 4.38 18.88
CA SER A 437 4.82 3.64 17.63
C SER A 437 3.62 2.87 17.10
N THR A 438 2.65 2.56 17.97
CA THR A 438 1.44 1.80 17.63
C THR A 438 0.29 2.69 17.18
N ALA A 439 0.22 3.91 17.74
CA ALA A 439 -0.75 4.95 17.40
C ALA A 439 -0.42 5.61 16.06
#